data_AF-A0A2S9FJ61-F1
#
_entry.id   AF-A0A2S9FJ61-F1
#
_cell.length_a   1.000
_cell.length_b   1.000
_cell.length_c   1.000
_cell.angle_alpha   90.00
_cell.angle_beta   90.00
_cell.angle_gamma   90.00
#
_symmetry.space_group_name_H-M   'P 1'
#
loop_
_entity.id
_entity.type
_entity.pdbx_description
1 polymer ?
#
loop_
_entity_poly.entity_id
_entity_poly.type
_entity_poly.pdbx_seq_one_letter_code
_entity_poly.pdbx_strand_id
1 'polypeptide(L)'
;MVALTDVLPDTPTTTADALALFDSCPAVEPDFMIGTWHGAELPTGHPLDGMLEASGWWGKHFRDSESVDPLLFPTADGKALWALNPVLAFAGLGVATKIPGIKSSNFAGTAI
;
A
#
# COMPACT_ATOMS: atom_id res chain seq x y z
N MET A 1 17.91 4.20 7.59
CA MET A 1 16.53 4.22 7.07
C MET A 1 16.69 4.42 5.58
N VAL A 2 16.27 3.47 4.75
CA VAL A 2 16.30 3.64 3.28
C VAL A 2 15.12 4.53 2.94
N ALA A 3 15.38 5.70 2.34
CA ALA A 3 14.34 6.58 1.85
C ALA A 3 13.80 6.05 0.52
N LEU A 4 12.53 6.32 0.20
CA LEU A 4 11.96 5.94 -1.10
C LEU A 4 12.80 6.47 -2.27
N THR A 5 13.39 7.66 -2.10
CA THR A 5 14.31 8.30 -3.04
C THR A 5 15.61 7.54 -3.29
N ASP A 6 16.01 6.65 -2.38
CA ASP A 6 17.20 5.80 -2.55
C ASP A 6 16.93 4.64 -3.53
N VAL A 7 15.66 4.32 -3.78
CA VAL A 7 15.21 3.24 -4.67
C VAL A 7 14.54 3.80 -5.93
N LEU A 8 13.83 4.92 -5.79
CA LEU A 8 13.07 5.59 -6.83
C LEU A 8 13.49 7.07 -6.88
N PRO A 9 14.49 7.42 -7.72
CA PRO A 9 15.02 8.78 -7.76
C PRO A 9 13.99 9.80 -8.27
N ASP A 10 13.02 9.36 -9.07
CA ASP A 10 11.98 10.19 -9.68
C ASP A 10 10.60 9.79 -9.16
N THR A 11 10.11 10.51 -8.15
CA THR A 11 8.73 10.39 -7.63
C THR A 11 8.11 11.78 -7.47
N PRO A 12 6.86 12.03 -7.92
CA PRO A 12 5.91 11.12 -8.56
C PRO A 12 6.36 10.68 -9.97
N THR A 13 5.90 9.51 -10.42
CA THR A 13 6.24 8.93 -11.73
C THR A 13 4.98 8.55 -12.52
N THR A 14 5.09 7.98 -13.71
CA THR A 14 3.95 7.42 -14.45
C THR A 14 3.79 5.93 -14.15
N THR A 15 2.59 5.37 -14.32
CA THR A 15 2.39 3.91 -14.24
C THR A 15 3.30 3.16 -15.21
N ALA A 16 3.53 3.70 -16.42
CA ALA A 16 4.37 3.06 -17.42
C ALA A 16 5.84 2.97 -16.96
N ASP A 17 6.38 4.06 -16.41
CA ASP A 17 7.77 4.10 -15.95
C ASP A 17 7.96 3.23 -14.69
N ALA A 18 6.99 3.24 -13.77
CA ALA A 18 7.00 2.36 -12.59
C ALA A 18 7.02 0.88 -12.97
N LEU A 19 6.22 0.47 -13.96
CA LEU A 19 6.19 -0.90 -14.46
C LEU A 19 7.49 -1.26 -15.19
N ALA A 20 8.03 -0.36 -16.03
CA ALA A 20 9.30 -0.59 -16.71
C ALA A 20 10.46 -0.83 -15.73
N LEU A 21 10.49 -0.10 -14.61
CA LEU A 21 11.45 -0.33 -13.54
C LEU A 21 11.21 -1.69 -12.85
N PHE A 22 9.97 -2.00 -12.48
CA PHE A 22 9.62 -3.29 -11.87
C PHE A 22 10.03 -4.47 -12.75
N ASP A 23 9.76 -4.41 -14.06
CA ASP A 23 10.09 -5.44 -15.04
C ASP A 23 11.61 -5.61 -15.24
N SER A 24 12.41 -4.61 -14.88
CA SER A 24 13.87 -4.68 -14.95
C SER A 24 14.52 -5.38 -13.74
N CYS A 25 13.79 -5.52 -12.63
CA CYS A 25 14.29 -6.13 -11.41
C CYS A 25 14.35 -7.67 -11.53
N PRO A 26 15.38 -8.31 -10.94
CA PRO A 26 15.39 -9.77 -10.86
C PRO A 26 14.26 -10.28 -9.96
N ALA A 27 13.69 -11.42 -10.31
CA ALA A 27 12.76 -12.13 -9.43
C ALA A 27 13.47 -12.63 -8.16
N VAL A 28 12.70 -12.79 -7.09
CA VAL A 28 13.15 -13.36 -5.81
C VAL A 28 12.32 -14.58 -5.45
N GLU A 29 12.90 -15.53 -4.71
CA GLU A 29 12.19 -16.68 -4.17
C GLU A 29 11.26 -16.27 -3.02
N PRO A 30 10.14 -16.99 -2.77
CA PRO A 30 9.19 -16.65 -1.70
C PRO A 30 9.82 -16.51 -0.31
N ASP A 31 10.83 -17.33 0.01
CA ASP A 31 11.54 -17.31 1.29
C ASP A 31 12.19 -15.94 1.58
N PHE A 32 12.58 -15.19 0.55
CA PHE A 32 13.10 -13.83 0.70
C PHE A 32 12.05 -12.86 1.26
N MET A 33 10.78 -13.07 0.94
CA MET A 33 9.70 -12.15 1.32
C MET A 33 9.26 -12.32 2.77
N ILE A 34 9.60 -13.44 3.43
CA ILE A 34 9.13 -13.74 4.79
C ILE A 34 9.66 -12.72 5.79
N GLY A 35 8.74 -12.14 6.57
CA GLY A 35 9.05 -11.09 7.53
C GLY A 35 8.16 -9.86 7.40
N THR A 36 8.55 -8.78 8.08
CA THR A 36 7.77 -7.55 8.19
C THR A 36 8.40 -6.45 7.35
N TRP A 37 7.59 -5.85 6.48
CA TRP A 37 8.03 -4.85 5.51
C TRP A 37 7.27 -3.55 5.72
N HIS A 38 8.02 -2.46 5.93
CA HIS A 38 7.46 -1.12 5.95
C HIS A 38 7.18 -0.67 4.51
N GLY A 39 5.94 -0.32 4.23
CA GLY A 39 5.49 0.08 2.90
C GLY A 39 5.61 1.58 2.68
N ALA A 40 5.65 1.97 1.41
CA ALA A 40 5.43 3.33 0.97
C ALA A 40 4.60 3.28 -0.32
N GLU A 41 3.82 4.32 -0.56
CA GLU A 41 3.14 4.47 -1.84
C GLU A 41 4.09 5.07 -2.89
N LEU A 42 3.91 4.65 -4.14
CA LEU A 42 4.55 5.27 -5.30
C LEU A 42 3.46 6.01 -6.08
N PRO A 43 3.43 7.35 -6.04
CA PRO A 43 2.41 8.10 -6.77
C PRO A 43 2.62 7.93 -8.29
N THR A 44 1.62 7.39 -8.97
CA THR A 44 1.63 7.10 -10.41
C THR A 44 0.50 7.80 -11.19
N GLY A 45 -0.36 8.55 -10.48
CA GLY A 45 -1.61 9.08 -11.01
C GLY A 45 -2.76 8.08 -10.96
N HIS A 46 -2.63 6.99 -10.20
CA HIS A 46 -3.67 5.98 -10.07
C HIS A 46 -4.80 6.52 -9.16
N PRO A 47 -6.09 6.20 -9.43
CA PRO A 47 -7.22 6.74 -8.66
C PRO A 47 -7.20 6.44 -7.16
N LEU A 48 -6.42 5.44 -6.72
CA LEU A 48 -6.27 5.04 -5.32
C LEU A 48 -4.98 5.61 -4.66
N ASP A 49 -4.18 6.39 -5.39
CA ASP A 49 -3.00 7.04 -4.81
C ASP A 49 -3.41 7.92 -3.61
N GLY A 50 -2.60 7.86 -2.57
CA GLY A 50 -2.78 8.50 -1.26
C GLY A 50 -3.73 7.78 -0.31
N MET A 51 -4.49 6.77 -0.75
CA MET A 51 -5.54 6.16 0.09
C MET A 51 -5.00 5.26 1.20
N LEU A 52 -3.92 4.50 0.96
CA LEU A 52 -3.34 3.65 2.00
C LEU A 52 -2.61 4.51 3.03
N GLU A 53 -1.81 5.49 2.59
CA GLU A 53 -1.14 6.43 3.48
C GLU A 53 -2.15 7.18 4.36
N ALA A 54 -3.22 7.72 3.78
CA ALA A 54 -4.27 8.42 4.54
C ALA A 54 -5.02 7.52 5.53
N SER A 55 -5.05 6.20 5.29
CA SER A 55 -5.63 5.23 6.23
C SER A 55 -4.73 4.95 7.45
N GLY A 56 -3.47 5.41 7.44
CA GLY A 56 -2.46 5.07 8.44
C GLY A 56 -1.78 3.72 8.19
N TRP A 57 -1.88 3.19 6.97
CA TRP A 57 -1.24 1.92 6.61
C TRP A 57 0.27 2.03 6.78
N TRP A 58 0.84 1.05 7.49
CA TRP A 58 2.28 1.00 7.77
C TRP A 58 2.99 0.01 6.84
N GLY A 59 2.38 -1.13 6.53
CA GLY A 59 3.08 -2.15 5.75
C GLY A 59 2.43 -3.52 5.75
N LYS A 60 3.25 -4.55 5.59
CA LYS A 60 2.83 -5.95 5.42
C LYS A 60 3.67 -6.88 6.27
N HIS A 61 3.12 -8.03 6.63
CA HIS A 61 3.89 -9.13 7.21
C HIS A 61 3.58 -10.43 6.48
N PHE A 62 4.61 -11.00 5.85
CA PHE A 62 4.54 -12.31 5.20
C PHE A 62 4.95 -13.35 6.23
N ARG A 63 3.99 -14.20 6.64
CA ARG A 63 4.23 -15.24 7.64
C ARG A 63 4.91 -16.46 7.03
N ASP A 64 4.41 -16.86 5.87
CA ASP A 64 4.88 -17.98 5.06
C ASP A 64 4.49 -17.74 3.59
N SER A 65 4.79 -18.69 2.71
CA SER A 65 4.52 -18.56 1.27
C SER A 65 3.03 -18.46 0.92
N GLU A 66 2.14 -18.90 1.81
CA GLU A 66 0.70 -18.96 1.58
C GLU A 66 -0.12 -17.99 2.46
N SER A 67 0.54 -17.35 3.44
CA SER A 67 -0.13 -16.56 4.48
C SER A 67 0.51 -15.19 4.66
N VAL A 68 -0.31 -14.14 4.51
CA VAL A 68 0.13 -12.74 4.65
C VAL A 68 -0.85 -11.93 5.51
N ASP A 69 -0.32 -10.98 6.28
CA ASP A 69 -1.04 -9.82 6.79
C ASP A 69 -0.84 -8.66 5.81
N PRO A 70 -1.81 -8.38 4.92
CA PRO A 70 -1.62 -7.40 3.85
C PRO A 70 -1.69 -5.95 4.32
N LEU A 71 -2.23 -5.72 5.53
CA LEU A 71 -2.53 -4.41 6.08
C LEU A 71 -2.13 -4.35 7.55
N LEU A 72 -0.91 -3.89 7.82
CA LEU A 72 -0.45 -3.57 9.17
C LEU A 72 -0.67 -2.09 9.47
N PHE A 73 -1.11 -1.82 10.70
CA PHE A 73 -1.30 -0.47 11.24
C PHE A 73 -0.63 -0.37 12.62
N PRO A 74 -0.12 0.81 13.00
CA PRO A 74 0.35 1.02 14.36
C PRO A 74 -0.83 0.94 15.35
N THR A 75 -0.56 0.44 16.56
CA THR A 75 -1.46 0.60 17.70
C THR A 75 -1.56 2.06 18.08
N ALA A 76 -2.62 2.44 18.80
CA ALA A 76 -2.85 3.84 19.19
C ALA A 76 -1.70 4.44 20.03
N ASP A 77 -0.94 3.62 20.74
CA ASP A 77 0.25 4.03 21.50
C ASP A 77 1.55 4.00 20.68
N GLY A 78 1.49 3.57 19.41
CA GLY A 78 2.62 3.46 18.50
C GLY A 78 3.65 2.37 18.86
N LYS A 79 3.36 1.51 19.84
CA LYS A 79 4.35 0.54 20.35
C LYS A 79 4.34 -0.80 19.64
N ALA A 80 3.27 -1.10 18.91
CA ALA A 80 3.11 -2.36 18.19
C ALA A 80 2.41 -2.15 16.85
N LEU A 81 2.42 -3.21 16.03
CA LEU A 81 1.63 -3.29 14.81
C LEU A 81 0.50 -4.29 15.02
N TRP A 82 -0.66 -4.02 14.43
CA TRP A 82 -1.79 -4.94 14.37
C TRP A 82 -2.23 -5.16 12.93
N ALA A 83 -2.66 -6.38 12.62
CA ALA A 83 -3.10 -6.78 11.30
C ALA A 83 -4.61 -6.57 11.13
N LEU A 84 -5.00 -5.73 10.19
CA LEU A 84 -6.40 -5.55 9.82
C LEU A 84 -6.85 -6.67 8.88
N ASN A 85 -8.00 -7.28 9.17
CA ASN A 85 -8.60 -8.24 8.26
C ASN A 85 -9.10 -7.53 6.98
N PRO A 86 -8.54 -7.84 5.80
CA PRO A 86 -8.88 -7.15 4.56
C PRO A 86 -10.34 -7.40 4.13
N VAL A 87 -10.93 -8.54 4.51
CA VAL A 87 -12.35 -8.82 4.23
C VAL A 87 -13.23 -7.77 4.91
N LEU A 88 -12.90 -7.36 6.13
CA LEU A 88 -13.61 -6.30 6.83
C LEU A 88 -13.31 -4.92 6.23
N ALA A 89 -12.04 -4.66 5.89
CA ALA A 89 -11.61 -3.38 5.31
C ALA A 89 -12.32 -3.08 3.98
N PHE A 90 -12.55 -4.10 3.15
CA PHE A 90 -13.07 -3.94 1.79
C PHE A 90 -14.50 -4.45 1.61
N ALA A 91 -15.17 -4.96 2.65
CA ALA A 91 -16.57 -5.43 2.57
C ALA A 91 -17.52 -4.37 1.99
N GLY A 92 -17.26 -3.07 2.21
CA GLY A 92 -18.05 -1.97 1.66
C GLY A 92 -17.68 -1.54 0.23
N LEU A 93 -16.48 -1.85 -0.26
CA LEU A 93 -16.00 -1.36 -1.56
C LEU A 93 -16.72 -2.03 -2.74
N GLY A 94 -17.03 -3.32 -2.63
CA GLY A 94 -17.69 -4.08 -3.70
C GLY A 94 -19.13 -3.64 -4.02
N VAL A 95 -19.77 -2.90 -3.10
CA VAL A 95 -21.08 -2.27 -3.34
C VAL A 95 -20.89 -0.88 -3.96
N ALA A 96 -19.90 -0.11 -3.49
CA ALA A 96 -19.62 1.24 -4.00
C ALA A 96 -19.24 1.25 -5.49
N THR A 97 -18.50 0.24 -5.98
CA THR A 97 -18.12 0.12 -7.40
C THR A 97 -19.28 -0.19 -8.34
N LYS A 98 -20.46 -0.57 -7.82
CA LYS A 98 -21.67 -0.89 -8.61
C LYS A 98 -22.69 0.25 -8.67
N ILE A 99 -22.44 1.38 -8.01
CA ILE A 99 -23.33 2.54 -8.03
C ILE A 99 -22.90 3.47 -9.16
N PRO A 100 -23.67 3.58 -10.27
CA PRO A 100 -23.37 4.54 -11.32
C PRO A 100 -23.57 5.95 -10.74
N GLY A 101 -22.47 6.69 -10.54
CA GLY A 101 -22.54 8.08 -10.06
C GLY A 101 -21.65 8.43 -8.88
N ILE A 102 -20.88 7.49 -8.31
CA ILE A 102 -19.78 7.85 -7.39
C ILE A 102 -18.63 8.38 -8.23
N LYS A 103 -18.72 9.68 -8.57
CA LYS A 103 -17.59 10.47 -9.08
C LYS A 103 -16.59 10.65 -7.94
N SER A 104 -15.31 10.51 -8.29
CA SER A 104 -14.13 10.78 -7.47
C SER A 104 -14.37 11.83 -6.39
N SER A 105 -14.33 11.41 -5.13
CA SER A 105 -14.16 12.34 -4.02
C SER A 105 -12.67 12.50 -3.82
N ASN A 106 -12.13 13.69 -4.12
CA ASN A 106 -10.79 14.04 -3.68
C ASN A 106 -10.77 14.01 -2.14
N PHE A 107 -10.22 12.95 -1.57
CA PHE A 107 -9.91 12.89 -0.14
C PHE A 107 -8.67 13.75 0.10
N ALA A 108 -8.89 15.06 0.21
CA ALA A 108 -7.92 15.95 0.83
C ALA A 108 -7.97 15.67 2.35
N GLY A 109 -7.08 14.81 2.83
CA GLY A 109 -6.84 14.65 4.25
C GLY A 109 -6.27 15.95 4.82
N THR A 110 -7.04 16.64 5.64
CA THR A 110 -6.55 17.70 6.51
C THR A 110 -5.60 17.07 7.52
N ALA A 111 -4.32 17.38 7.39
CA ALA A 111 -3.32 17.13 8.42
C ALA A 111 -3.75 17.82 9.72
N ILE A 112 -3.71 17.07 10.83
CA ILE A 112 -3.62 17.59 12.20
C ILE A 112 -2.24 17.26 12.74
#